data_AF-A0A5J4PQ74-F1
#
_entry.id   AF-A0A5J4PQ74-F1
#
_cell.length_a   1.000
_cell.length_b   1.000
_cell.length_c   1.000
_cell.angle_alpha   90.00
_cell.angle_beta   90.00
_cell.angle_gamma   90.00
#
_symmetry.space_group_name_H-M   'P 1'
#
loop_
_entity.id
_entity.type
_entity.pdbx_description
1 polymer ?
#
loop_
_entity_poly.entity_id
_entity_poly.type
_entity_poly.pdbx_seq_one_letter_code
_entity_poly.pdbx_strand_id
1 'polypeptide(L)'
;TQIAREVAMQVAAMNPIAVDQASVPADILAREKEIAADKARQEGKPENMIARIAEGRIGKFYKESCLLEQEYVKDEKLTIAQFLNNHSKGLTVTAFKRFTLNAE
;
A
#
# COMPACT_ATOMS: atom_id res chain seq x y z
N THR A 1 -1.32 23.17 -7.87
CA THR A 1 -1.27 22.11 -8.90
C THR A 1 -0.01 21.23 -8.86
N GLN A 2 1.11 21.67 -8.26
CA GLN A 2 2.33 20.86 -8.13
C GLN A 2 2.14 19.59 -7.26
N ILE A 3 1.52 19.69 -6.08
CA ILE A 3 1.27 18.55 -5.17
C ILE A 3 0.52 17.42 -5.89
N ALA A 4 -0.55 17.76 -6.63
CA ALA A 4 -1.33 16.77 -7.39
C ALA A 4 -0.48 16.05 -8.45
N ARG A 5 0.45 16.76 -9.10
CA ARG A 5 1.40 16.16 -10.06
C ARG A 5 2.36 15.20 -9.36
N GLU A 6 2.83 15.54 -8.17
CA GLU A 6 3.72 14.66 -7.39
C GLU A 6 3.01 13.39 -6.94
N VAL A 7 1.77 13.51 -6.46
CA VAL A 7 0.93 12.34 -6.15
C VAL A 7 0.65 11.50 -7.40
N ALA A 8 0.37 12.11 -8.55
CA ALA A 8 0.17 11.35 -9.79
C ALA A 8 1.45 10.61 -10.22
N MET A 9 2.62 11.23 -10.05
CA MET A 9 3.92 10.57 -10.30
C MET A 9 4.15 9.40 -9.34
N GLN A 10 3.81 9.56 -8.06
CA GLN A 10 3.85 8.47 -7.07
C GLN A 10 2.98 7.30 -7.53
N VAL A 11 1.71 7.56 -7.89
CA VAL A 11 0.77 6.53 -8.37
C VAL A 11 1.35 5.80 -9.59
N ALA A 12 1.91 6.54 -10.55
CA ALA A 12 2.51 5.95 -11.74
C ALA A 12 3.68 5.01 -11.40
N ALA A 13 4.56 5.43 -10.48
CA ALA A 13 5.78 4.72 -10.09
C ALA A 13 5.52 3.50 -9.20
N MET A 14 4.64 3.63 -8.20
CA MET A 14 4.45 2.63 -7.14
C MET A 14 3.28 1.68 -7.37
N ASN A 15 2.45 1.93 -8.38
CA ASN A 15 1.29 1.09 -8.71
C ASN A 15 0.40 0.71 -7.51
N PRO A 16 -0.05 1.68 -6.68
CA PRO A 16 -0.99 1.36 -5.61
C PRO A 16 -2.30 0.82 -6.19
N ILE A 17 -2.95 -0.07 -5.45
CA ILE A 17 -4.25 -0.65 -5.81
C ILE A 17 -5.41 0.08 -5.12
N ALA A 18 -5.13 0.78 -4.01
CA ALA A 18 -6.11 1.45 -3.18
C ALA A 18 -5.56 2.79 -2.66
N VAL A 19 -6.46 3.68 -2.24
CA VAL A 19 -6.07 4.97 -1.62
C VAL A 19 -5.56 4.74 -0.20
N ASP A 20 -6.31 3.98 0.58
CA ASP A 20 -6.02 3.62 1.96
C ASP A 20 -6.39 2.16 2.24
N GLN A 21 -6.09 1.67 3.44
CA GLN A 21 -6.42 0.30 3.87
C GLN A 21 -7.92 -0.02 3.81
N ALA A 22 -8.78 0.96 4.06
CA ALA A 22 -10.24 0.77 4.05
C ALA A 22 -10.78 0.59 2.63
N SER A 23 -10.07 1.12 1.64
CA SER A 23 -10.40 1.04 0.22
C SER A 23 -9.89 -0.24 -0.45
N VAL A 24 -9.17 -1.11 0.28
CA VAL A 24 -8.70 -2.40 -0.24
C VAL A 24 -9.87 -3.39 -0.36
N PRO A 25 -10.10 -3.99 -1.55
CA PRO A 25 -11.13 -5.00 -1.71
C PRO A 25 -10.93 -6.21 -0.76
N ALA A 26 -12.02 -6.65 -0.11
CA ALA A 26 -11.98 -7.69 0.90
C ALA A 26 -11.48 -9.05 0.36
N ASP A 27 -11.77 -9.34 -0.91
CA ASP A 27 -11.31 -10.52 -1.63
C ASP A 27 -9.79 -10.50 -1.84
N ILE A 28 -9.21 -9.36 -2.20
CA ILE A 28 -7.75 -9.20 -2.30
C ILE A 28 -7.11 -9.38 -0.93
N LEU A 29 -7.67 -8.77 0.11
CA LEU A 29 -7.13 -8.87 1.47
C LEU A 29 -7.19 -10.31 2.01
N ALA A 30 -8.29 -11.03 1.77
CA ALA A 30 -8.43 -12.44 2.18
C ALA A 30 -7.40 -13.32 1.46
N ARG A 31 -7.25 -13.14 0.15
CA ARG A 31 -6.27 -13.87 -0.65
C ARG A 31 -4.84 -13.58 -0.20
N GLU A 32 -4.49 -12.32 0.07
CA GLU A 32 -3.14 -11.98 0.50
C GLU A 32 -2.83 -12.51 1.91
N LYS A 33 -3.84 -12.57 2.80
CA LYS A 33 -3.71 -13.20 4.13
C LYS A 33 -3.41 -14.69 4.02
N GLU A 34 -4.12 -15.39 3.13
CA GLU A 34 -3.90 -16.81 2.86
C GLU A 34 -2.50 -17.05 2.28
N ILE A 35 -2.10 -16.27 1.26
CA ILE A 35 -0.75 -16.33 0.68
C ILE A 35 0.32 -16.08 1.75
N ALA A 36 0.12 -15.11 2.64
CA ALA A 36 1.05 -14.79 3.70
C ALA A 36 1.19 -15.92 4.72
N ALA A 37 0.07 -16.54 5.11
CA ALA A 37 0.04 -17.68 6.02
C ALA A 37 0.69 -18.92 5.40
N ASP A 38 0.40 -19.20 4.12
CA ASP A 38 0.95 -20.34 3.40
C ASP A 38 2.46 -20.22 3.21
N LYS A 39 2.95 -19.04 2.84
CA LYS A 39 4.40 -18.79 2.78
C LYS A 39 5.07 -19.01 4.15
N ALA A 40 4.46 -18.54 5.24
CA ALA A 40 4.99 -18.77 6.58
C ALA A 40 5.01 -20.26 6.97
N ARG A 41 3.99 -21.02 6.55
CA ARG A 41 3.93 -22.48 6.74
C ARG A 41 5.02 -23.20 5.94
N GLN A 42 5.23 -22.81 4.68
CA GLN A 42 6.28 -23.35 3.82
C GLN A 42 7.68 -23.03 4.34
N GLU A 43 7.87 -21.89 5.00
CA GLU A 43 9.11 -21.51 5.71
C GLU A 43 9.31 -22.29 7.03
N GLY A 44 8.43 -23.24 7.36
CA GLY A 44 8.54 -24.10 8.55
C GLY A 44 8.29 -23.36 9.86
N LYS A 45 7.57 -22.23 9.84
CA LYS A 45 7.24 -21.48 11.06
C LYS A 45 6.16 -22.21 11.87
N PRO A 46 6.23 -22.18 13.22
CA PRO A 46 5.25 -22.86 14.04
C PRO A 46 3.87 -22.19 13.94
N GLU A 47 2.81 -22.99 14.00
CA GLU A 47 1.44 -22.60 13.65
C GLU A 47 0.89 -21.47 14.54
N ASN A 48 1.31 -21.44 15.80
CA ASN A 48 1.01 -20.36 16.75
C ASN A 48 1.62 -19.00 16.38
N MET A 49 2.64 -18.98 15.51
CA MET A 49 3.29 -17.76 15.01
C MET A 49 2.85 -17.38 13.60
N ILE A 50 2.26 -18.30 12.84
CA ILE A 50 1.84 -18.05 11.44
C ILE A 50 0.87 -16.87 11.36
N ALA A 51 -0.14 -16.82 12.23
CA ALA A 51 -1.11 -15.72 12.24
C ALA A 51 -0.43 -14.35 12.45
N ARG A 52 0.47 -14.26 13.43
CA ARG A 52 1.22 -13.02 13.73
C ARG A 52 2.17 -12.64 12.60
N ILE A 53 2.78 -13.61 11.92
CA ILE A 53 3.64 -13.35 10.76
C ILE A 53 2.80 -12.87 9.57
N ALA A 54 1.64 -13.49 9.34
CA ALA A 54 0.71 -13.10 8.28
C ALA A 54 0.20 -11.67 8.50
N GLU A 55 -0.17 -11.29 9.72
CA GLU A 55 -0.52 -9.90 10.06
C GLU A 55 0.60 -8.91 9.75
N GLY A 56 1.85 -9.24 10.09
CA GLY A 56 3.01 -8.41 9.76
C GLY A 56 3.20 -8.24 8.25
N ARG A 57 2.99 -9.31 7.46
CA ARG A 57 3.06 -9.28 6.00
C ARG A 57 1.93 -8.44 5.40
N ILE A 58 0.73 -8.51 5.96
CA ILE A 58 -0.39 -7.63 5.56
C ILE A 58 -0.08 -6.17 5.88
N GLY A 59 0.53 -5.88 7.03
CA GLY A 59 0.98 -4.52 7.34
C GLY A 59 1.97 -4.00 6.30
N LYS A 60 2.88 -4.86 5.80
CA LYS A 60 3.80 -4.51 4.71
C LYS A 60 3.06 -4.33 3.38
N PHE A 61 2.11 -5.20 3.06
CA PHE A 61 1.27 -5.09 1.87
C PHE A 61 0.56 -3.74 1.80
N TYR A 62 0.04 -3.23 2.92
CA TYR A 62 -0.58 -1.90 2.94
C TYR A 62 0.40 -0.78 2.63
N LYS A 63 1.62 -0.83 3.18
CA LYS A 63 2.66 0.17 2.87
C LYS A 63 3.08 0.16 1.41
N GLU A 64 2.98 -0.97 0.73
CA GLU A 64 3.36 -1.09 -0.68
C GLU A 64 2.17 -0.82 -1.62
N SER A 65 0.94 -1.16 -1.22
CA SER A 65 -0.22 -1.20 -2.11
C SER A 65 -1.26 -0.11 -1.86
N CYS A 66 -1.20 0.60 -0.72
CA CYS A 66 -2.10 1.70 -0.40
C CYS A 66 -1.38 3.04 -0.53
N LEU A 67 -1.90 3.94 -1.36
CA LEU A 67 -1.22 5.18 -1.75
C LEU A 67 -0.84 6.05 -0.55
N LEU A 68 -1.71 6.20 0.44
CA LEU A 68 -1.48 7.10 1.58
C LEU A 68 -0.41 6.57 2.54
N GLU A 69 -0.26 5.25 2.61
CA GLU A 69 0.70 4.53 3.45
C GLU A 69 2.08 4.36 2.80
N GLN A 70 2.18 4.57 1.48
CA GLN A 70 3.43 4.49 0.75
C GLN A 70 4.43 5.57 1.21
N GLU A 71 5.69 5.16 1.27
CA GLU A 71 6.84 6.07 1.35
C GLU A 71 6.89 6.94 0.10
N TYR A 72 7.10 8.23 0.30
CA TYR A 72 7.12 9.19 -0.78
C TYR A 72 8.41 9.04 -1.59
N VAL A 73 8.30 8.76 -2.89
CA VAL A 73 9.45 8.47 -3.77
C VAL A 73 10.50 9.59 -3.78
N LYS A 74 10.15 10.84 -3.49
CA LYS A 74 11.12 11.95 -3.41
C LYS A 74 11.69 12.20 -2.02
N ASP A 75 11.06 11.67 -0.98
CA ASP A 75 11.51 11.77 0.41
C ASP A 75 10.99 10.58 1.21
N GLU A 76 11.79 9.51 1.26
CA GLU A 76 11.46 8.24 1.92
C GLU A 76 11.23 8.39 3.44
N LYS A 77 11.56 9.55 4.03
CA LYS A 77 11.26 9.85 5.44
C LYS A 77 9.77 10.15 5.67
N LEU A 78 9.03 10.44 4.62
CA LEU A 78 7.62 10.80 4.67
C LEU A 78 6.78 9.77 3.94
N THR A 79 5.61 9.50 4.49
CA THR A 79 4.52 8.86 3.74
C THR A 79 3.80 9.89 2.88
N ILE A 80 3.04 9.46 1.87
CA ILE A 80 2.18 10.36 1.09
C ILE A 80 1.16 11.07 1.99
N ALA A 81 0.57 10.37 2.97
CA ALA A 81 -0.33 11.01 3.94
C ALA A 81 0.35 12.15 4.72
N GLN A 82 1.60 11.96 5.15
CA GLN A 82 2.36 12.99 5.86
C GLN A 82 2.76 14.13 4.92
N PHE A 83 3.21 13.82 3.71
CA PHE A 83 3.54 14.81 2.70
C PHE A 83 2.35 15.72 2.40
N LEU A 84 1.14 15.17 2.23
CA LEU A 84 -0.07 15.95 1.99
C LEU A 84 -0.45 16.82 3.20
N ASN A 85 -0.42 16.26 4.41
CA ASN A 85 -0.73 17.00 5.63
C ASN A 85 0.27 18.12 5.93
N ASN A 86 1.55 17.93 5.60
CA ASN A 86 2.59 18.95 5.75
C ASN A 86 2.34 20.16 4.83
N HIS A 87 1.71 19.95 3.68
CA HIS A 87 1.33 21.03 2.77
C HIS A 87 0.03 21.71 3.18
N SER A 88 -0.98 20.93 3.58
CA SER A 88 -2.25 21.48 4.05
C SER A 88 -2.96 20.45 4.94
N LYS A 89 -3.33 20.86 6.15
CA LYS A 89 -4.01 19.98 7.11
C LYS A 89 -5.32 19.46 6.52
N GLY A 90 -5.51 18.15 6.54
CA GLY A 90 -6.73 17.49 6.02
C GLY A 90 -6.74 17.32 4.50
N LEU A 91 -5.66 17.71 3.80
CA LEU A 91 -5.52 17.39 2.39
C LEU A 91 -5.32 15.89 2.22
N THR A 92 -6.13 15.29 1.35
CA THR A 92 -6.07 13.84 1.05
C THR A 92 -6.38 13.56 -0.41
N VAL A 93 -6.12 12.32 -0.83
CA VAL A 93 -6.52 11.80 -2.12
C VAL A 93 -7.90 11.17 -1.99
N THR A 94 -8.79 11.46 -2.92
CA THR A 94 -10.14 10.89 -2.93
C THR A 94 -10.25 9.68 -3.87
N ALA A 95 -9.54 9.73 -5.00
CA ALA A 95 -9.49 8.66 -5.98
C ALA A 95 -8.28 8.82 -6.91
N PHE A 96 -7.84 7.72 -7.51
CA PHE A 96 -6.92 7.74 -8.65
C PHE A 96 -7.30 6.65 -9.65
N LYS A 97 -6.80 6.78 -10.89
CA LYS A 97 -6.81 5.71 -11.88
C LYS A 97 -5.43 5.66 -12.52
N ARG A 98 -4.85 4.46 -12.59
CA ARG A 98 -3.57 4.21 -13.24
C ARG A 98 -3.82 3.31 -14.44
N PHE A 99 -3.28 3.69 -15.58
CA PHE A 99 -3.27 2.87 -16.80
C PHE A 99 -1.81 2.62 -17.19
N THR A 100 -1.52 1.41 -17.66
CA THR A 100 -0.23 1.03 -18.22
C THR A 100 -0.49 0.36 -19.57
N LEU A 101 0.40 0.61 -20.54
CA LEU A 101 0.36 -0.06 -21.85
C LEU A 101 1.08 -1.41 -21.82
N ASN A 102 1.82 -1.69 -20.75
CA ASN A 102 2.45 -2.99 -20.56
C ASN A 102 1.38 -4.01 -20.18
N ALA A 103 1.33 -5.12 -20.90
CA ALA A 103 0.61 -6.31 -20.46
C ALA A 103 1.51 -7.02 -19.42
N GLU A 104 1.10 -6.97 -18.15
CA GLU A 104 1.64 -7.86 -17.11
C GLU A 104 0.81 -9.15 -17.05
#